data_AF-E2NIL7-F1
#
_entry.id   AF-E2NIL7-F1
#
_cell.length_a   1.000
_cell.length_b   1.000
_cell.length_c   1.000
_cell.angle_alpha   90.00
_cell.angle_beta   90.00
_cell.angle_gamma   90.00
#
_symmetry.space_group_name_H-M   'P 1'
#
loop_
_entity.id
_entity.type
_entity.pdbx_description
1 polymer ?
#
loop_
_entity_poly.entity_id
_entity_poly.type
_entity_poly.pdbx_seq_one_letter_code
_entity_poly.pdbx_strand_id
1 'polypeptide(L)'
;MIQLFHRMISAALGISEKQIGHTLDLLEDGATIPFISRYRKEATGGLDEVQIEAIKTHYEKLNETAKRKETIINTISEQGKMTPELQKRIDETWDSTILEDIYLPYKPKRRTRAEVARQKGLEPLATLLMLQREPNPEKRAEAYVKGEVKDAEDALKGARDIIAEQVSEDEQARNTVRFAFLPASRHHRQSSERKRN
;
A
#
# COMPACT_ATOMS: atom_id res chain seq x y z
N MET A 1 -18.21 -6.12 -9.33
CA MET A 1 -17.67 -5.47 -8.12
C MET A 1 -18.50 -5.83 -6.88
N ILE A 2 -19.80 -5.54 -6.85
CA ILE A 2 -20.70 -5.83 -5.72
C ILE A 2 -20.67 -7.31 -5.28
N GLN A 3 -20.77 -8.26 -6.22
CA GLN A 3 -20.69 -9.70 -5.92
C GLN A 3 -19.33 -10.12 -5.31
N LEU A 4 -18.23 -9.45 -5.68
CA LEU A 4 -16.92 -9.72 -5.09
C LEU A 4 -16.87 -9.23 -3.64
N PHE A 5 -17.45 -8.05 -3.36
CA PHE A 5 -17.49 -7.50 -2.00
C PHE A 5 -18.30 -8.39 -1.07
N HIS A 6 -19.46 -8.86 -1.51
CA HIS A 6 -20.28 -9.78 -0.72
C HIS A 6 -19.47 -11.04 -0.34
N ARG A 7 -18.78 -11.64 -1.30
CA ARG A 7 -17.92 -12.81 -1.06
C ARG A 7 -16.77 -12.51 -0.08
N MET A 8 -16.11 -11.37 -0.22
CA MET A 8 -15.01 -10.97 0.69
C MET A 8 -15.50 -10.71 2.11
N ILE A 9 -16.61 -9.98 2.26
CA ILE A 9 -17.25 -9.71 3.55
C ILE A 9 -17.73 -11.01 4.18
N SER A 10 -18.32 -11.90 3.37
CA SER A 10 -18.77 -13.23 3.82
C SER A 10 -17.61 -14.05 4.37
N ALA A 11 -16.49 -14.11 3.65
CA ALA A 11 -15.29 -14.80 4.11
C ALA A 11 -14.69 -14.19 5.39
N ALA A 12 -14.80 -12.87 5.57
CA ALA A 12 -14.26 -12.16 6.74
C ALA A 12 -15.14 -12.31 8.00
N LEU A 13 -16.47 -12.27 7.84
CA LEU A 13 -17.43 -12.21 8.94
C LEU A 13 -18.17 -13.53 9.21
N GLY A 14 -18.09 -14.50 8.29
CA GLY A 14 -18.85 -15.75 8.38
C GLY A 14 -20.36 -15.58 8.17
N ILE A 15 -20.79 -14.46 7.57
CA ILE A 15 -22.19 -14.13 7.27
C ILE A 15 -22.46 -14.49 5.80
N SER A 16 -23.65 -15.00 5.47
CA SER A 16 -23.96 -15.38 4.09
C SER A 16 -24.03 -14.17 3.15
N GLU A 17 -23.61 -14.34 1.90
CA GLU A 17 -23.64 -13.28 0.88
C GLU A 17 -25.05 -12.70 0.67
N LYS A 18 -26.09 -13.53 0.82
CA LYS A 18 -27.49 -13.09 0.73
C LYS A 18 -27.86 -12.13 1.85
N GLN A 19 -27.48 -12.43 3.10
CA GLN A 19 -27.75 -11.56 4.25
C GLN A 19 -26.96 -10.25 4.13
N ILE A 20 -25.71 -10.33 3.65
CA ILE A 20 -24.89 -9.14 3.38
C ILE A 20 -25.58 -8.26 2.34
N GLY A 21 -25.98 -8.83 1.20
CA GLY A 21 -26.67 -8.09 0.15
C GLY A 21 -27.91 -7.37 0.65
N HIS A 22 -28.85 -8.09 1.29
CA HIS A 22 -30.06 -7.46 1.83
C HIS A 22 -29.78 -6.39 2.89
N THR A 23 -28.74 -6.57 3.70
CA THR A 23 -28.35 -5.57 4.69
C THR A 23 -27.80 -4.31 4.02
N LEU A 24 -26.96 -4.46 3.00
CA LEU A 24 -26.42 -3.35 2.23
C LEU A 24 -27.50 -2.61 1.44
N ASP A 25 -28.43 -3.33 0.81
CA ASP A 25 -29.58 -2.73 0.11
C ASP A 25 -30.37 -1.80 1.06
N LEU A 26 -30.68 -2.28 2.28
CA LEU A 26 -31.38 -1.49 3.28
C LEU A 26 -30.58 -0.26 3.75
N LEU A 27 -29.26 -0.40 3.89
CA LEU A 27 -28.39 0.72 4.26
C LEU A 27 -28.30 1.77 3.14
N GLU A 28 -28.25 1.33 1.87
CA GLU A 28 -28.25 2.22 0.70
C GLU A 28 -29.60 2.95 0.53
N ASP A 29 -30.72 2.29 0.88
CA ASP A 29 -32.05 2.91 0.98
C ASP A 29 -32.20 3.91 2.15
N GLY A 30 -31.15 4.12 2.94
CA GLY A 30 -31.09 5.08 4.04
C GLY A 30 -31.64 4.55 5.36
N ALA A 31 -31.87 3.24 5.50
CA ALA A 31 -32.26 2.65 6.78
C ALA A 31 -31.09 2.70 7.78
N THR A 32 -31.39 3.06 9.04
CA THR A 32 -30.38 3.09 10.10
C THR A 32 -30.16 1.71 10.71
N ILE A 33 -28.97 1.48 11.28
CA ILE A 33 -28.62 0.20 11.92
C ILE A 33 -29.64 -0.20 13.01
N PRO A 34 -30.06 0.68 13.94
CA PRO A 34 -31.09 0.35 14.92
C PRO A 34 -32.45 0.05 14.29
N PHE A 35 -32.76 0.66 13.14
CA PHE A 35 -34.01 0.36 12.43
C PHE A 35 -33.95 -1.03 11.80
N ILE A 36 -32.84 -1.39 11.15
CA ILE A 36 -32.67 -2.69 10.50
C ILE A 36 -32.70 -3.82 11.55
N SER A 37 -31.91 -3.67 12.62
CA SER A 37 -31.80 -4.67 13.69
C SER A 37 -33.13 -4.92 14.42
N ARG A 38 -34.03 -3.94 14.47
CA ARG A 38 -35.33 -4.04 15.17
C ARG A 38 -36.48 -4.41 14.26
N TYR A 39 -36.55 -3.81 13.07
CA TYR A 39 -37.76 -3.84 12.21
C TYR A 39 -37.54 -4.53 10.85
N ARG A 40 -36.33 -5.02 10.55
CA ARG A 40 -36.00 -5.73 9.30
C ARG A 40 -35.27 -7.06 9.54
N LYS A 41 -35.47 -7.66 10.72
CA LYS A 41 -34.84 -8.94 11.09
C LYS A 41 -35.06 -10.06 10.09
N GLU A 42 -36.27 -10.19 9.54
CA GLU A 42 -36.55 -11.25 8.57
C GLU A 42 -35.78 -11.06 7.26
N ALA A 43 -35.63 -9.82 6.80
CA ALA A 43 -34.89 -9.48 5.59
C ALA A 43 -33.39 -9.76 5.73
N THR A 44 -32.81 -9.54 6.92
CA THR A 44 -31.38 -9.79 7.19
C THR A 44 -31.10 -11.19 7.74
N GLY A 45 -32.12 -12.02 7.97
CA GLY A 45 -31.95 -13.33 8.61
C GLY A 45 -31.55 -13.25 10.10
N GLY A 46 -31.96 -12.17 10.78
CA GLY A 46 -31.82 -12.02 12.23
C GLY A 46 -30.50 -11.38 12.71
N LEU A 47 -29.78 -10.65 11.84
CA LEU A 47 -28.53 -9.99 12.22
C LEU A 47 -28.75 -8.93 13.32
N ASP A 48 -27.82 -8.87 14.26
CA ASP A 48 -27.79 -7.84 15.31
C ASP A 48 -27.05 -6.56 14.87
N GLU A 49 -27.10 -5.53 15.71
CA GLU A 49 -26.48 -4.23 15.42
C GLU A 49 -24.96 -4.32 15.21
N VAL A 50 -24.27 -5.20 15.94
CA VAL A 50 -22.82 -5.36 15.85
C VAL A 50 -22.45 -5.99 14.50
N GLN A 51 -23.21 -7.00 14.07
CA GLN A 51 -23.02 -7.66 12.78
C GLN A 51 -23.32 -6.72 11.61
N ILE A 52 -24.40 -5.93 11.70
CA ILE A 52 -24.77 -4.96 10.66
C ILE A 52 -23.70 -3.85 10.56
N GLU A 53 -23.22 -3.33 11.68
CA GLU A 53 -22.11 -2.35 11.72
C GLU A 53 -20.83 -2.93 11.11
N ALA A 54 -20.51 -4.19 11.40
CA ALA A 54 -19.35 -4.87 10.81
C ALA A 54 -19.49 -4.98 9.28
N ILE A 55 -20.65 -5.38 8.77
CA ILE A 55 -20.91 -5.43 7.32
C ILE A 55 -20.69 -4.05 6.68
N LYS A 56 -21.30 -3.01 7.26
CA LYS A 56 -21.17 -1.63 6.79
C LYS A 56 -19.70 -1.18 6.77
N THR A 57 -18.98 -1.37 7.87
CA THR A 57 -17.56 -1.00 8.00
C THR A 57 -16.70 -1.71 6.96
N HIS A 58 -16.89 -3.02 6.74
CA HIS A 58 -16.13 -3.76 5.75
C HIS A 58 -16.45 -3.32 4.31
N TYR A 59 -17.72 -3.08 4.00
CA TYR A 59 -18.15 -2.59 2.70
C TYR A 59 -17.58 -1.19 2.40
N GLU A 60 -17.62 -0.28 3.37
CA GLU A 60 -17.04 1.06 3.27
C GLU A 60 -15.53 0.98 2.98
N LYS A 61 -14.78 0.16 3.73
CA LYS A 61 -13.34 -0.06 3.50
C LYS A 61 -13.04 -0.59 2.11
N LEU A 62 -13.83 -1.54 1.61
CA LEU A 62 -13.66 -2.09 0.26
C LEU A 62 -13.94 -1.04 -0.82
N ASN A 63 -14.96 -0.20 -0.62
CA ASN A 63 -15.27 0.92 -1.50
C ASN A 63 -14.14 1.97 -1.50
N GLU A 64 -13.62 2.33 -0.33
CA GLU A 64 -12.45 3.22 -0.23
C GLU A 64 -11.23 2.64 -0.97
N THR A 65 -10.99 1.34 -0.80
CA THR A 65 -9.91 0.63 -1.49
C THR A 65 -10.10 0.64 -3.01
N ALA A 66 -11.33 0.41 -3.50
CA ALA A 66 -11.64 0.48 -4.93
C ALA A 66 -11.42 1.88 -5.51
N LYS A 67 -11.92 2.93 -4.85
CA LYS A 67 -11.67 4.33 -5.24
C LYS A 67 -10.18 4.66 -5.24
N ARG A 68 -9.44 4.11 -4.26
CA ARG A 68 -7.99 4.30 -4.18
C ARG A 68 -7.27 3.63 -5.34
N LYS A 69 -7.65 2.41 -5.72
CA LYS A 69 -7.13 1.74 -6.92
C LYS A 69 -7.31 2.60 -8.17
N GLU A 70 -8.51 3.12 -8.40
CA GLU A 70 -8.80 3.98 -9.55
C GLU A 70 -7.88 5.21 -9.57
N THR A 71 -7.70 5.86 -8.41
CA THR A 71 -6.80 7.01 -8.27
C THR A 71 -5.36 6.66 -8.64
N ILE A 72 -4.87 5.52 -8.16
CA ILE A 72 -3.52 5.02 -8.42
C ILE A 72 -3.35 4.72 -9.91
N ILE A 73 -4.29 3.98 -10.51
CA ILE A 73 -4.29 3.63 -11.94
C ILE A 73 -4.24 4.89 -12.79
N ASN A 74 -5.09 5.87 -12.51
CA ASN A 74 -5.13 7.13 -13.25
C ASN A 74 -3.79 7.88 -13.13
N THR A 75 -3.27 8.04 -11.90
CA THR A 75 -2.01 8.77 -11.68
C THR A 75 -0.83 8.14 -12.42
N ILE A 76 -0.74 6.80 -12.44
CA ILE A 76 0.35 6.08 -13.10
C ILE A 76 0.19 6.12 -14.62
N SER A 77 -1.05 6.00 -15.11
CA SER A 77 -1.37 6.05 -16.54
C SER A 77 -1.12 7.42 -17.14
N GLU A 78 -1.47 8.50 -16.42
CA GLU A 78 -1.18 9.89 -16.82
C GLU A 78 0.33 10.16 -16.96
N GLN A 79 1.17 9.45 -16.22
CA GLN A 79 2.63 9.52 -16.35
C GLN A 79 3.20 8.67 -17.49
N GLY A 80 2.37 7.89 -18.19
CA GLY A 80 2.81 6.95 -19.22
C GLY A 80 3.65 5.78 -18.68
N LYS A 81 3.58 5.49 -17.38
CA LYS A 81 4.38 4.44 -16.71
C LYS A 81 3.61 3.15 -16.44
N MET A 82 2.33 3.09 -16.81
CA MET A 82 1.51 1.90 -16.58
C MET A 82 1.97 0.74 -17.46
N THR A 83 2.22 -0.42 -16.85
CA THR A 83 2.51 -1.68 -17.56
C THR A 83 1.41 -2.71 -17.31
N PRO A 84 1.23 -3.70 -18.19
CA PRO A 84 0.25 -4.78 -17.96
C PRO A 84 0.46 -5.52 -16.64
N GLU A 85 1.71 -5.72 -16.22
CA GLU A 85 2.06 -6.38 -14.96
C GLU A 85 1.66 -5.53 -13.76
N LEU A 86 1.88 -4.20 -13.84
CA LEU A 86 1.52 -3.26 -12.78
C LEU A 86 0.00 -3.13 -12.63
N GLN A 87 -0.71 -3.01 -13.76
CA GLN A 87 -2.18 -2.99 -13.78
C GLN A 87 -2.75 -4.25 -13.12
N LYS A 88 -2.26 -5.43 -13.51
CA LYS A 88 -2.67 -6.71 -12.93
C LYS A 88 -2.43 -6.75 -11.42
N ARG A 89 -1.26 -6.31 -10.94
CA ARG A 89 -0.95 -6.26 -9.50
C ARG A 89 -1.94 -5.39 -8.72
N ILE A 90 -2.32 -4.23 -9.28
CA ILE A 90 -3.29 -3.31 -8.65
C ILE A 90 -4.69 -3.94 -8.63
N ASP A 91 -5.09 -4.60 -9.72
CA ASP A 91 -6.41 -5.22 -9.83
C ASP A 91 -6.59 -6.38 -8.85
N GLU A 92 -5.55 -7.20 -8.65
CA GLU A 92 -5.60 -8.40 -7.81
C GLU A 92 -5.52 -8.13 -6.30
N THR A 93 -4.84 -7.06 -5.86
CA THR A 93 -4.64 -6.80 -4.43
C THR A 93 -5.81 -6.03 -3.80
N TRP A 94 -6.24 -6.39 -2.60
CA TRP A 94 -7.19 -5.59 -1.79
C TRP A 94 -6.58 -5.07 -0.49
N ASP A 95 -5.26 -5.21 -0.36
CA ASP A 95 -4.51 -4.67 0.77
C ASP A 95 -4.13 -3.21 0.49
N SER A 96 -4.67 -2.30 1.28
CA SER A 96 -4.38 -0.87 1.18
C SER A 96 -2.89 -0.56 1.34
N THR A 97 -2.17 -1.34 2.14
CA THR A 97 -0.72 -1.19 2.33
C THR A 97 0.02 -1.50 1.04
N ILE A 98 -0.32 -2.61 0.38
CA ILE A 98 0.31 -3.01 -0.89
C ILE A 98 -0.01 -1.96 -1.97
N LEU A 99 -1.23 -1.43 -2.00
CA LEU A 99 -1.60 -0.36 -2.94
C LEU A 99 -0.76 0.90 -2.73
N GLU A 100 -0.55 1.33 -1.49
CA GLU A 100 0.32 2.50 -1.22
C GLU A 100 1.78 2.22 -1.57
N ASP A 101 2.27 1.00 -1.33
CA ASP A 101 3.63 0.60 -1.69
C ASP A 101 3.83 0.63 -3.22
N ILE A 102 2.84 0.17 -3.99
CA ILE A 102 2.83 0.27 -5.46
C ILE A 102 2.78 1.74 -5.91
N TYR A 103 1.96 2.57 -5.26
CA TYR A 103 1.75 3.96 -5.66
C TYR A 103 2.95 4.86 -5.38
N LEU A 104 3.72 4.56 -4.34
CA LEU A 104 4.73 5.45 -3.77
C LEU A 104 5.73 6.02 -4.81
N PRO A 105 6.31 5.23 -5.74
CA PRO A 105 7.25 5.75 -6.75
C PRO A 105 6.61 6.71 -7.76
N TYR A 106 5.28 6.70 -7.88
CA TYR A 106 4.50 7.49 -8.84
C TYR A 106 3.80 8.66 -8.19
N LYS A 107 3.85 8.77 -6.86
CA LYS A 107 3.23 9.88 -6.14
C LYS A 107 3.86 11.20 -6.57
N PRO A 108 3.08 12.19 -7.04
CA PRO A 108 3.61 13.51 -7.36
C PRO A 108 4.35 14.10 -6.16
N LYS A 109 5.63 14.43 -6.35
CA LYS A 109 6.49 14.92 -5.28
C LYS A 109 6.56 16.45 -5.32
N ARG A 110 6.52 17.08 -4.14
CA ARG A 110 6.99 18.46 -3.98
C ARG A 110 8.51 18.43 -4.01
N ARG A 111 9.14 19.49 -4.51
CA ARG A 111 10.60 19.70 -4.58
C ARG A 111 11.36 19.06 -3.40
N THR A 112 11.80 17.82 -3.55
CA THR A 112 12.50 17.07 -2.48
C THR A 112 13.99 17.40 -2.49
N ARG A 113 14.72 17.07 -1.42
CA ARG A 113 16.19 17.23 -1.41
C ARG A 113 16.84 16.37 -2.50
N ALA A 114 16.32 15.16 -2.72
CA ALA A 114 16.72 14.29 -3.81
C ALA A 114 16.44 14.93 -5.19
N GLU A 115 15.26 15.50 -5.38
CA GLU A 115 14.93 16.20 -6.64
C GLU A 115 15.86 17.40 -6.90
N VAL A 116 16.14 18.20 -5.86
CA VAL A 116 17.14 19.29 -5.95
C VAL A 116 18.52 18.73 -6.29
N ALA A 117 18.94 17.63 -5.68
CA ALA A 117 20.22 16.99 -6.00
C ALA A 117 20.26 16.44 -7.45
N ARG A 118 19.14 15.92 -7.98
CA ARG A 118 19.02 15.54 -9.39
C ARG A 118 19.14 16.72 -10.32
N GLN A 119 18.50 17.84 -9.99
CA GLN A 119 18.62 19.10 -10.74
C GLN A 119 20.07 19.62 -10.77
N LYS A 120 20.83 19.39 -9.69
CA LYS A 120 22.28 19.66 -9.63
C LYS A 120 23.15 18.65 -10.41
N GLY A 121 22.55 17.59 -10.97
CA GLY A 121 23.26 16.57 -11.76
C GLY A 121 23.99 15.51 -10.93
N LEU A 122 23.53 15.24 -9.69
CA LEU A 122 24.16 14.28 -8.77
C LEU A 122 23.65 12.84 -8.92
N GLU A 123 22.67 12.58 -9.78
CA GLU A 123 22.13 11.22 -10.03
C GLU A 123 23.20 10.20 -10.46
N PRO A 124 24.18 10.52 -11.34
CA PRO A 124 25.22 9.56 -11.71
C PRO A 124 26.17 9.22 -10.54
N LEU A 125 26.43 10.19 -9.64
CA LEU A 125 27.20 9.93 -8.42
C LEU A 125 26.43 9.00 -7.49
N ALA A 126 25.13 9.26 -7.26
CA ALA A 126 24.27 8.39 -6.46
C ALA A 126 24.25 6.95 -7.00
N THR A 127 24.08 6.78 -8.32
CA THR A 127 24.09 5.47 -8.97
C THR A 127 25.42 4.74 -8.76
N LEU A 128 26.55 5.44 -8.93
CA LEU A 128 27.88 4.85 -8.76
C LEU A 128 28.12 4.38 -7.32
N LEU A 129 27.70 5.18 -6.33
CA LEU A 129 27.80 4.83 -4.91
C LEU A 129 26.91 3.63 -4.56
N MET A 130 25.67 3.61 -5.07
CA MET A 130 24.73 2.52 -4.83
C MET A 130 25.21 1.18 -5.41
N LEU A 131 25.91 1.21 -6.55
CA LEU A 131 26.54 0.03 -7.14
C LEU A 131 27.76 -0.47 -6.34
N GLN A 132 28.25 0.31 -5.36
CA GLN A 132 29.44 0.00 -4.56
C GLN A 132 30.70 -0.28 -5.41
N ARG A 133 30.79 0.35 -6.59
CA ARG A 133 31.91 0.15 -7.54
C ARG A 133 33.02 1.19 -7.43
N GLU A 134 32.91 2.12 -6.49
CA GLU A 134 33.88 3.19 -6.29
C GLU A 134 34.60 3.02 -4.95
N PRO A 135 35.89 2.68 -4.94
CA PRO A 135 36.67 2.51 -3.71
C PRO A 135 36.97 3.83 -2.98
N ASN A 136 36.86 4.99 -3.66
CA ASN A 136 37.07 6.29 -3.04
C ASN A 136 35.92 7.28 -3.39
N PRO A 137 34.78 7.17 -2.68
CA PRO A 137 33.62 8.04 -2.86
C PRO A 137 33.94 9.53 -2.77
N GLU A 138 34.78 9.92 -1.82
CA GLU A 138 35.15 11.31 -1.55
C GLU A 138 35.89 11.91 -2.75
N LYS A 139 36.91 11.22 -3.25
CA LYS A 139 37.67 11.66 -4.43
C LYS A 139 36.79 11.68 -5.67
N ARG A 140 35.91 10.69 -5.84
CA ARG A 140 35.00 10.64 -6.99
C ARG A 140 34.01 11.80 -6.99
N ALA A 141 33.56 12.23 -5.81
CA ALA A 141 32.62 13.34 -5.66
C ALA A 141 33.20 14.68 -6.12
N GLU A 142 34.52 14.87 -6.10
CA GLU A 142 35.20 16.06 -6.64
C GLU A 142 34.82 16.32 -8.11
N ALA A 143 34.63 15.28 -8.91
CA ALA A 143 34.23 15.39 -10.32
C ALA A 143 32.80 15.95 -10.51
N TYR A 144 32.01 16.03 -9.44
CA TYR A 144 30.64 16.54 -9.43
C TYR A 144 30.52 17.93 -8.79
N VAL A 145 31.65 18.53 -8.36
CA VAL A 145 31.68 19.89 -7.81
C VAL A 145 31.63 20.90 -8.96
N LYS A 146 30.41 21.31 -9.31
CA LYS A 146 30.14 22.29 -10.38
C LYS A 146 28.81 23.01 -10.15
N GLY A 147 28.70 24.22 -10.69
CA GLY A 147 27.47 25.01 -10.61
C GLY A 147 27.05 25.31 -9.17
N GLU A 148 25.91 24.77 -8.74
CA GLU A 148 25.37 24.96 -7.39
C GLU A 148 25.89 23.95 -6.35
N VAL A 149 26.80 23.06 -6.73
CA VAL A 149 27.46 22.09 -5.82
C VAL A 149 28.73 22.73 -5.26
N LYS A 150 28.78 22.96 -3.95
CA LYS A 150 29.84 23.77 -3.32
C LYS A 150 31.17 23.05 -3.19
N ASP A 151 31.13 21.79 -2.78
CA ASP A 151 32.28 20.96 -2.47
C ASP A 151 31.90 19.47 -2.56
N ALA A 152 32.89 18.60 -2.36
CA ALA A 152 32.69 17.15 -2.44
C ALA A 152 31.71 16.65 -1.36
N GLU A 153 31.63 17.31 -0.21
CA GLU A 153 30.69 16.95 0.87
C GLU A 153 29.23 17.25 0.46
N ASP A 154 28.98 18.41 -0.15
CA ASP A 154 27.67 18.79 -0.71
C ASP A 154 27.25 17.81 -1.82
N ALA A 155 28.19 17.40 -2.67
CA ALA A 155 27.95 16.38 -3.70
C ALA A 155 27.55 15.02 -3.10
N LEU A 156 28.31 14.54 -2.10
CA LEU A 156 28.01 13.29 -1.40
C LEU A 156 26.68 13.36 -0.63
N LYS A 157 26.38 14.51 0.00
CA LYS A 157 25.11 14.73 0.70
C LYS A 157 23.94 14.66 -0.26
N GLY A 158 24.01 15.34 -1.40
CA GLY A 158 22.98 15.27 -2.43
C GLY A 158 22.82 13.86 -3.00
N ALA A 159 23.92 13.13 -3.23
CA ALA A 159 23.87 11.74 -3.65
C ALA A 159 23.21 10.83 -2.60
N ARG A 160 23.48 11.05 -1.30
CA ARG A 160 22.81 10.33 -0.19
C ARG A 160 21.33 10.65 -0.12
N ASP A 161 20.92 11.91 -0.35
CA ASP A 161 19.50 12.27 -0.38
C ASP A 161 18.77 11.51 -1.51
N ILE A 162 19.40 11.36 -2.69
CA ILE A 162 18.86 10.56 -3.81
C ILE A 162 18.74 9.08 -3.42
N ILE A 163 19.80 8.48 -2.88
CA ILE A 163 19.80 7.07 -2.45
C ILE A 163 18.77 6.82 -1.36
N ALA A 164 18.67 7.72 -0.38
CA ALA A 164 17.69 7.61 0.70
C ALA A 164 16.26 7.62 0.16
N GLU A 165 15.95 8.46 -0.83
CA GLU A 165 14.66 8.45 -1.51
C GLU A 165 14.42 7.14 -2.26
N GLN A 166 15.40 6.66 -3.04
CA GLN A 166 15.30 5.39 -3.76
C GLN A 166 15.04 4.20 -2.83
N VAL A 167 15.81 4.07 -1.74
CA VAL A 167 15.67 2.99 -0.76
C VAL A 167 14.36 3.11 0.03
N SER A 168 13.96 4.34 0.39
CA SER A 168 12.71 4.58 1.11
C SER A 168 11.47 4.27 0.27
N GLU A 169 11.57 4.27 -1.06
CA GLU A 169 10.46 3.98 -1.97
C GLU A 169 10.52 2.57 -2.56
N ASP A 170 11.61 1.84 -2.32
CA ASP A 170 11.74 0.45 -2.71
C ASP A 170 10.84 -0.46 -1.87
N GLU A 171 9.97 -1.21 -2.56
CA GLU A 171 8.99 -2.09 -1.94
C GLU A 171 9.65 -3.21 -1.12
N GLN A 172 10.78 -3.76 -1.58
CA GLN A 172 11.48 -4.84 -0.87
C GLN A 172 12.14 -4.33 0.42
N ALA A 173 12.81 -3.18 0.37
CA ALA A 173 13.40 -2.54 1.54
C ALA A 173 12.34 -2.24 2.60
N ARG A 174 11.20 -1.66 2.19
CA ARG A 174 10.08 -1.36 3.10
C ARG A 174 9.47 -2.61 3.71
N ASN A 175 9.26 -3.65 2.91
CA ASN A 175 8.76 -4.92 3.41
C ASN A 175 9.71 -5.54 4.43
N THR A 176 11.02 -5.50 4.19
CA THR A 176 12.03 -6.01 5.12
C THR A 176 11.93 -5.33 6.49
N VAL A 177 11.85 -4.00 6.51
CA VAL A 177 11.69 -3.23 7.76
C VAL A 177 10.34 -3.55 8.41
N ARG A 178 9.25 -3.56 7.64
CA ARG A 178 7.91 -3.88 8.15
C ARG A 178 7.88 -5.25 8.82
N PHE A 179 8.44 -6.28 8.20
CA PHE A 179 8.52 -7.62 8.79
C PHE A 179 9.37 -7.68 10.06
N ALA A 180 10.44 -6.89 10.15
CA ALA A 180 11.26 -6.82 11.36
C ALA A 180 10.51 -6.21 12.58
N PHE A 181 9.53 -5.33 12.33
CA PHE A 181 8.77 -4.64 13.39
C PHE A 181 7.33 -5.16 13.58
N LEU A 182 6.89 -6.12 12.77
CA LEU A 182 5.64 -6.83 13.07
C LEU A 182 5.82 -7.61 14.38
N PRO A 183 4.90 -7.48 15.35
CA PRO A 183 4.95 -8.28 16.56
C PRO A 183 5.00 -9.75 16.14
N ALA A 184 5.97 -10.51 16.64
CA ALA A 184 6.05 -11.95 16.48
C ALA A 184 4.83 -12.63 17.12
N SER A 185 3.69 -12.52 16.46
CA SER A 185 2.41 -13.02 16.94
C SER A 185 2.33 -14.49 16.53
N ARG A 186 2.92 -15.34 17.38
CA ARG A 186 2.65 -16.77 17.52
C ARG A 186 2.41 -17.51 16.19
N HIS A 187 3.49 -17.81 15.46
CA HIS A 187 3.54 -19.04 14.65
C HIS A 187 4.19 -20.16 15.46
N HIS A 188 3.52 -20.51 16.58
CA HIS A 188 3.70 -21.79 17.26
C HIS A 188 2.31 -22.41 17.41
N ARG A 189 1.70 -22.76 16.28
CA ARG A 189 0.50 -23.59 16.23
C ARG A 189 0.95 -25.04 16.04
N GLN A 190 1.09 -25.72 17.16
CA GLN A 190 1.02 -27.17 17.37
C GLN A 190 1.39 -28.07 16.17
N SER A 191 2.66 -28.46 16.10
CA SER A 191 3.08 -29.76 15.57
C SER A 191 3.40 -30.70 16.75
N SER A 192 2.43 -30.90 17.65
CA SER A 192 2.53 -31.91 18.71
C SER A 192 1.23 -32.68 18.91
N GLU A 193 0.59 -33.08 17.82
CA GLU A 193 -0.39 -34.18 17.79
C GLU A 193 -0.05 -35.16 16.66
N ARG A 194 1.16 -35.72 16.70
CA ARG A 194 1.49 -36.98 15.99
C ARG A 194 2.50 -37.80 16.78
N LYS A 195 2.07 -38.32 17.92
CA LYS A 195 2.51 -39.62 18.44
C LYS A 195 1.33 -40.30 19.13
N ARG A 196 0.39 -40.79 18.32
CA ARG A 196 -0.34 -42.03 18.62
C ARG A 196 0.29 -43.12 17.76
N ASN A 197 1.10 -43.93 18.40
CA ASN A 197 1.27 -45.38 18.23
C ASN A 197 2.48 -45.80 19.05
#